data_AF-A0A523X657-F1
#
_entry.id   AF-A0A523X657-F1
#
_cell.length_a   1.000
_cell.length_b   1.000
_cell.length_c   1.000
_cell.angle_alpha   90.00
_cell.angle_beta   90.00
_cell.angle_gamma   90.00
#
_symmetry.space_group_name_H-M   'P 1'
#
loop_
_entity.id
_entity.type
_entity.pdbx_description
1 polymer ?
#
loop_
_entity_poly.entity_id
_entity_poly.type
_entity_poly.pdbx_seq_one_letter_code
_entity_poly.pdbx_strand_id
1 'polypeptide(L)' 'MAKRYYTIFLLGTAGSGKTVLTRTLLDWFNEKKLDVITLNLDAGVRRLPYNPDIDARDIVNIDNLMDKLDLGPNGAM' A
#
# COMPACT_ATOMS: atom_id res chain seq x y z
N MET A 1 -20.72 -12.00 -19.57
CA MET A 1 -20.89 -10.78 -18.76
C MET A 1 -19.51 -10.24 -18.39
N ALA A 2 -19.29 -8.92 -18.46
CA ALA A 2 -18.02 -8.33 -18.04
C ALA A 2 -17.96 -8.26 -16.51
N LYS A 3 -16.83 -8.66 -15.91
CA LYS A 3 -16.59 -8.56 -14.47
C LYS A 3 -16.40 -7.08 -14.11
N ARG A 4 -17.17 -6.56 -13.16
CA ARG A 4 -17.10 -5.15 -12.72
C ARG A 4 -16.33 -5.06 -11.42
N TYR A 5 -15.31 -4.21 -11.38
CA TYR A 5 -14.50 -3.97 -10.20
C TYR A 5 -14.89 -2.64 -9.56
N TYR A 6 -14.84 -2.60 -8.23
CA TYR A 6 -14.91 -1.38 -7.43
C TYR A 6 -13.54 -1.14 -6.82
N THR A 7 -13.08 0.11 -6.83
CA THR A 7 -11.74 0.49 -6.35
C THR A 7 -11.87 1.58 -5.30
N ILE A 8 -11.14 1.42 -4.20
CA ILE A 8 -11.11 2.38 -3.08
C ILE A 8 -9.68 2.90 -2.97
N PHE A 9 -9.51 4.23 -3.09
CA PHE A 9 -8.23 4.88 -2.83
C PHE A 9 -8.23 5.47 -1.43
N LEU A 10 -7.26 5.06 -0.61
CA LEU A 10 -7.08 5.59 0.73
C LEU A 10 -6.03 6.70 0.70
N LEU A 11 -6.50 7.94 0.75
CA LEU A 11 -5.68 9.16 0.75
C LEU A 11 -5.71 9.83 2.12
N GLY A 12 -4.66 10.60 2.43
CA GLY A 12 -4.51 11.27 3.72
C GLY A 12 -3.07 11.57 4.07
N THR A 13 -2.85 12.46 5.04
CA THR A 13 -1.52 12.87 5.50
C THR A 13 -0.76 11.72 6.18
N ALA A 14 0.56 11.88 6.35
CA ALA A 14 1.35 10.93 7.13
C ALA A 14 0.78 10.81 8.55
N GLY A 15 0.70 9.58 9.07
CA GLY A 15 0.11 9.32 10.39
C GLY A 15 -1.42 9.34 10.46
N SER A 16 -2.16 9.64 9.38
CA SER A 16 -3.63 9.67 9.40
C SER A 16 -4.31 8.29 9.52
N GLY A 17 -3.53 7.21 9.63
CA GLY A 17 -4.04 5.85 9.83
C GLY A 17 -4.40 5.07 8.56
N LYS A 18 -4.02 5.53 7.36
CA LYS A 18 -4.32 4.85 6.07
C LYS A 18 -4.01 3.35 6.09
N THR A 19 -2.80 2.99 6.49
CA THR A 19 -2.33 1.59 6.53
C THR A 19 -3.15 0.72 7.47
N VAL A 20 -3.55 1.27 8.62
CA VAL A 20 -4.42 0.57 9.59
C VAL A 20 -5.82 0.43 9.02
N LEU A 21 -6.35 1.47 8.38
CA LEU A 21 -7.65 1.42 7.71
C LEU A 21 -7.67 0.37 6.59
N THR A 22 -6.60 0.25 5.78
CA THR A 22 -6.48 -0.80 4.78
C THR A 22 -6.59 -2.19 5.41
N ARG A 23 -5.86 -2.43 6.52
CA ARG A 23 -5.92 -3.70 7.25
C ARG A 23 -7.34 -4.02 7.74
N THR A 24 -7.98 -3.05 8.38
CA THR A 24 -9.34 -3.22 8.92
C THR A 24 -10.36 -3.48 7.81
N LEU A 25 -10.26 -2.79 6.67
CA LEU A 25 -11.14 -3.03 5.52
C LEU A 25 -10.91 -4.41 4.92
N LEU A 26 -9.66 -4.84 4.76
CA LEU A 26 -9.33 -6.18 4.27
C LEU A 26 -9.96 -7.25 5.16
N ASP A 27 -9.80 -7.14 6.49
CA ASP A 27 -10.39 -8.09 7.43
C ASP A 27 -11.91 -8.10 7.33
N TRP A 28 -12.55 -6.93 7.25
CA TRP A 28 -13.99 -6.83 7.09
C TRP A 28 -14.50 -7.46 5.79
N PHE A 29 -13.86 -7.23 4.64
CA PHE A 29 -14.24 -7.86 3.37
C PHE A 29 -14.09 -9.38 3.43
N ASN A 30 -13.01 -9.88 4.03
CA ASN A 30 -12.78 -11.31 4.23
C ASN A 30 -13.85 -11.95 5.13
N GLU A 31 -14.22 -11.30 6.24
CA GLU A 31 -15.31 -11.75 7.11
C GLU A 31 -16.65 -11.85 6.37
N LYS A 32 -16.90 -10.94 5.42
CA LYS A 32 -18.09 -10.95 4.56
C LYS A 32 -17.98 -11.90 3.36
N LYS A 33 -16.86 -12.62 3.20
CA LYS A 33 -16.57 -13.52 2.08
C LYS A 33 -16.67 -12.82 0.72
N LEU A 34 -16.21 -11.57 0.67
CA LEU A 34 -16.14 -10.78 -0.56
C LEU A 34 -14.74 -10.87 -1.15
N ASP A 35 -14.66 -11.06 -2.47
CA ASP A 35 -13.38 -11.02 -3.19
C ASP A 35 -12.78 -9.60 -3.11
N VAL A 36 -11.58 -9.49 -2.56
CA VAL A 36 -10.85 -8.23 -2.39
C VAL A 36 -9.39 -8.42 -2.80
N ILE A 37 -8.81 -7.40 -3.42
CA ILE A 37 -7.39 -7.32 -3.77
C ILE A 37 -6.83 -6.06 -3.14
N THR A 38 -5.65 -6.18 -2.55
CA THR A 38 -4.93 -5.11 -1.86
C THR A 38 -3.68 -4.70 -2.63
N LEU A 39 -3.48 -3.39 -2.72
CA LEU A 39 -2.38 -2.76 -3.44
C LEU A 39 -1.66 -1.78 -2.51
N ASN A 40 -0.40 -2.07 -2.17
CA ASN A 40 0.45 -1.11 -1.47
C ASN A 40 1.23 -0.28 -2.49
N LEU A 41 1.02 1.03 -2.48
CA LEU A 41 1.75 2.00 -3.32
C LEU A 41 2.78 2.82 -2.52
N ASP A 42 2.85 2.65 -1.20
CA ASP A 42 3.83 3.33 -0.36
C ASP A 42 5.12 2.50 -0.33
N ALA A 43 6.11 2.92 -1.12
CA ALA A 43 7.41 2.24 -1.15
C ALA A 43 8.28 2.57 0.09
N GLY A 44 7.96 3.65 0.81
CA GLY A 44 8.66 4.08 2.03
C GLY A 44 8.21 3.35 3.29
N VAL A 45 7.15 2.54 3.22
CA VAL A 45 6.63 1.81 4.38
C VAL A 45 7.54 0.64 4.77
N ARG A 46 8.02 0.66 6.02
CA ARG A 46 8.93 -0.39 6.52
C ARG A 46 8.22 -1.69 6.88
N ARG A 47 7.05 -1.61 7.51
CA ARG A 47 6.25 -2.77 7.93
C ARG A 47 4.78 -2.52 7.69
N LEU A 48 4.12 -3.49 7.06
CA LEU A 48 2.68 -3.50 6.86
C LEU A 48 2.02 -4.47 7.85
N PRO A 49 0.86 -4.13 8.42
CA PRO A 49 0.08 -5.01 9.29
C PRO A 49 -0.78 -6.02 8.50
N TYR A 50 -0.65 -6.07 7.18
CA TYR A 50 -1.29 -7.03 6.27
C TYR A 50 -0.28 -7.44 5.19
N ASN A 51 -0.57 -8.53 4.49
CA ASN A 51 0.19 -8.94 3.31
C ASN A 51 -0.53 -8.44 2.05
N PRO A 52 -0.02 -7.39 1.36
CA PRO A 52 -0.64 -6.91 0.13
C PRO A 52 -0.55 -7.95 -0.99
N ASP A 53 -1.54 -7.98 -1.88
CA ASP A 53 -1.50 -8.85 -3.08
C ASP A 53 -0.55 -8.29 -4.14
N ILE A 54 -0.41 -6.97 -4.20
CA ILE A 54 0.54 -6.26 -5.06
C ILE A 54 1.25 -5.21 -4.20
N ASP A 55 2.58 -5.22 -4.21
CA ASP A 55 3.41 -4.29 -3.43
C ASP A 55 4.40 -3.55 -4.33
N ALA A 56 4.34 -2.22 -4.32
CA ALA A 56 5.30 -1.39 -5.06
C ALA A 56 6.76 -1.63 -4.62
N ARG A 57 6.98 -2.11 -3.39
CA ARG A 57 8.31 -2.42 -2.85
C ARG A 57 9.01 -3.58 -3.57
N ASP A 58 8.26 -4.42 -4.30
CA ASP A 58 8.82 -5.49 -5.12
C ASP A 58 9.52 -4.95 -6.39
N ILE A 59 9.17 -3.72 -6.80
CA ILE A 59 9.68 -3.06 -8.00
C ILE A 59 10.63 -1.91 -7.62
N VAL A 60 10.31 -1.18 -6.56
CA VAL A 60 11.02 0.03 -6.13
C VAL A 60 11.65 -0.20 -4.75
N ASN A 61 12.99 -0.21 -4.72
CA ASN A 61 13.74 -0.16 -3.47
C ASN A 61 14.17 1.30 -3.20
N ILE A 62 13.50 1.93 -2.24
CA ILE A 62 13.72 3.34 -1.86
C ILE A 62 15.14 3.57 -1.35
N ASP A 63 15.67 2.67 -0.52
CA ASP A 63 17.01 2.82 0.05
C ASP A 63 18.07 2.85 -1.07
N ASN A 64 17.98 1.92 -2.02
CA ASN A 64 18.86 1.91 -3.19
C ASN A 64 18.72 3.16 -4.08
N LEU A 65 17.51 3.72 -4.16
CA LEU A 65 17.24 4.91 -4.96
C LEU A 65 17.84 6.16 -4.30
N MET A 66 17.70 6.27 -2.98
CA MET A 66 18.32 7.33 -2.18
C MET A 66 19.84 7.34 -2.35
N ASP A 67 20.48 6.18 -2.25
CA ASP A 67 21.92 6.07 -2.39
C ASP A 67 22.41 6.40 -3.81
N LYS A 68 21.70 5.92 -4.84
CA LYS A 68 22.09 6.14 -6.25
C LYS A 68 21.94 7.58 -6.71
N LEU A 69 20.95 8.28 -6.17
CA LEU A 69 20.59 9.63 -6.61
C LEU A 69 21.03 10.71 -5.61
N ASP A 70 21.74 10.34 -4.54
CA ASP A 70 22.14 11.22 -3.44
C ASP A 70 20.96 12.01 -2.87
N LEU A 71 19.84 11.31 -2.67
CA LEU A 71 18.59 11.90 -2.19
C LEU A 71 18.45 11.71 -0.69
N GLY A 72 18.10 12.79 0.01
CA GLY A 72 17.65 12.70 1.39
C GLY A 72 16.32 11.94 1.54
N PRO A 73 15.86 11.65 2.77
CA PRO A 73 14.68 10.82 3.03
C PRO A 73 13.39 11.29 2.31
N ASN A 74 13.28 12.60 2.08
CA ASN A 74 12.14 13.20 1.40
C ASN A 74 12.30 13.27 -0.13
N GLY A 75 13.52 13.09 -0.66
CA GLY A 75 13.78 13.13 -2.10
C GLY A 75 13.43 11.82 -2.81
N ALA A 76 13.38 10.71 -2.06
CA ALA A 76 13.04 9.40 -2.60
C ALA A 76 11.60 8.92 -2.30
N MET A 77 10.85 9.64 -1.45
CA MET A 77 9.44 9.33 -1.13
C MET A 77 8.46 10.07 -2.05
#